data_AF-A0A928FKV7-F1
#
_entry.id   AF-A0A928FKV7-F1
#
_cell.length_a   1.000
_cell.length_b   1.000
_cell.length_c   1.000
_cell.angle_alpha   90.00
_cell.angle_beta   90.00
_cell.angle_gamma   90.00
#
_symmetry.space_group_name_H-M   'P 1'
#
loop_
_entity.id
_entity.type
_entity.pdbx_description
1 polymer ?
#
loop_
_entity_poly.entity_id
_entity_poly.type
_entity_poly.pdbx_seq_one_letter_code
_entity_poly.pdbx_strand_id
1 'polypeptide(L)'
;MKNVKIPVALQFCFDDVGWDNGRDLRLRGQASRSGIPRRHAIEDYKMLHEFGKALGQKIWAPLCLADWDKDNLLRGQVGITHNPHGWDRKSEIDLEFCEEARDILNNSEYIELVIHGLLHGVYDENGKLLHEREYFKMIEVDGKQRMVISSNEDFNNRICLFFEIYNSWGFTKKIRSFVSPCGFGQADEWMIEDLAKRLQNLGVKYWANSGFKFDGPMGTYADVAVMKKGGSYNGKYGPMPPWEGYDLDPDLLMPFVHKDNYGGTNMVGMHWTNLLRLNPKRDFDLLPDWINYFNRERETFGTMIAKDVEFSVTQQFYNLYSKIDINDGKCIVDVSEACAKKTTPCKDEFYISFTKDIAPKSCAGGEISLYEEHKAFNTYKVVHTANKIEVSL
;
A
#
# COMPACT_ATOMS: atom_id res chain seq x y z
N MET A 1 1.38 -22.27 20.56
CA MET A 1 1.68 -22.40 19.12
C MET A 1 3.02 -21.76 18.76
N LYS A 2 4.15 -22.32 19.22
CA LYS A 2 5.49 -21.74 18.97
C LYS A 2 6.15 -22.22 17.66
N ASN A 3 5.68 -23.34 17.11
CA ASN A 3 6.38 -24.06 16.03
C ASN A 3 5.62 -24.08 14.69
N VAL A 4 4.39 -23.55 14.65
CA VAL A 4 3.56 -23.46 13.44
C VAL A 4 2.85 -22.11 13.40
N LYS A 5 2.85 -21.45 12.25
CA LYS A 5 2.12 -20.19 12.01
C LYS A 5 1.67 -20.10 10.55
N ILE A 6 0.52 -19.50 10.30
CA ILE A 6 0.22 -18.91 8.98
C ILE A 6 0.94 -17.56 8.97
N PRO A 7 2.01 -17.35 8.16
CA PRO A 7 2.75 -16.10 8.18
C PRO A 7 1.91 -14.94 7.64
N VAL A 8 2.25 -13.71 8.02
CA VAL A 8 1.77 -12.50 7.34
C VAL A 8 2.64 -12.25 6.10
N ALA A 9 2.02 -11.93 4.96
CA ALA A 9 2.72 -11.61 3.73
C ALA A 9 2.82 -10.09 3.52
N LEU A 10 4.01 -9.53 3.72
CA LEU A 10 4.30 -8.11 3.67
C LEU A 10 4.27 -7.58 2.24
N GLN A 11 3.42 -6.58 1.99
CA GLN A 11 3.32 -5.82 0.74
C GLN A 11 3.83 -4.40 0.98
N PHE A 12 4.85 -3.99 0.21
CA PHE A 12 5.40 -2.64 0.29
C PHE A 12 4.58 -1.66 -0.54
N CYS A 13 4.37 -0.47 0.02
CA CYS A 13 3.67 0.66 -0.57
C CYS A 13 4.52 1.92 -0.40
N PHE A 14 4.96 2.50 -1.51
CA PHE A 14 5.77 3.71 -1.54
C PHE A 14 4.91 4.89 -1.99
N ASP A 15 4.34 5.61 -1.04
CA ASP A 15 3.48 6.77 -1.28
C ASP A 15 4.23 7.88 -2.05
N ASP A 16 3.44 8.81 -2.61
CA ASP A 16 3.89 10.07 -3.21
C ASP A 16 4.72 9.95 -4.49
N VAL A 17 4.60 8.84 -5.22
CA VAL A 17 5.26 8.69 -6.53
C VAL A 17 4.62 9.64 -7.54
N GLY A 18 5.43 10.28 -8.38
CA GLY A 18 4.92 11.17 -9.44
C GLY A 18 5.05 12.66 -9.15
N TRP A 19 5.58 13.07 -8.00
CA TRP A 19 6.01 14.46 -7.87
C TRP A 19 7.14 14.79 -8.86
N ASP A 20 7.05 15.92 -9.56
CA ASP A 20 8.16 16.45 -10.38
C ASP A 20 9.14 17.20 -9.48
N ASN A 21 8.62 18.11 -8.65
CA ASN A 21 9.42 18.82 -7.66
C ASN A 21 9.21 18.21 -6.27
N GLY A 22 10.29 17.77 -5.63
CA GLY A 22 10.24 17.12 -4.33
C GLY A 22 10.19 18.09 -3.14
N ARG A 23 10.47 19.38 -3.32
CA ARG A 23 10.55 20.34 -2.20
C ARG A 23 9.23 20.43 -1.44
N ASP A 24 9.28 20.40 -0.11
CA ASP A 24 8.12 20.73 0.73
C ASP A 24 7.71 22.19 0.53
N LEU A 25 6.45 22.42 0.16
CA LEU A 25 5.90 23.74 -0.12
C LEU A 25 4.78 24.14 0.86
N ARG A 26 4.57 23.41 1.95
CA ARG A 26 3.55 23.72 2.97
C ARG A 26 3.66 25.12 3.55
N LEU A 27 4.87 25.58 3.83
CA LEU A 27 5.10 26.92 4.38
C LEU A 27 4.74 28.03 3.39
N ARG A 28 4.49 27.70 2.12
CA ARG A 28 4.00 28.60 1.08
C ARG A 28 2.51 28.42 0.79
N GLY A 29 1.79 27.66 1.63
CA GLY A 29 0.37 27.37 1.45
C GLY A 29 0.08 26.39 0.31
N GLN A 30 1.05 25.59 -0.12
CA GLN A 30 0.88 24.52 -1.11
C GLN A 30 0.98 23.14 -0.46
N ALA A 31 0.84 22.08 -1.26
CA ALA A 31 0.89 20.71 -0.81
C ALA A 31 2.24 20.32 -0.17
N SER A 32 2.18 19.44 0.84
CA SER A 32 3.28 18.54 1.17
C SER A 32 3.60 17.67 -0.04
N ARG A 33 4.76 17.91 -0.66
CA ARG A 33 5.34 17.03 -1.70
C ARG A 33 6.16 15.93 -1.01
N SER A 34 7.22 15.43 -1.63
CA SER A 34 8.03 14.32 -1.11
C SER A 34 9.12 14.71 -0.10
N GLY A 35 9.40 16.01 0.06
CA GLY A 35 10.33 16.58 1.06
C GLY A 35 11.78 16.68 0.60
N ILE A 36 12.18 15.99 -0.48
CA ILE A 36 13.55 16.02 -0.99
C ILE A 36 13.86 17.36 -1.69
N PRO A 37 14.98 18.06 -1.41
CA PRO A 37 15.19 19.44 -1.86
C PRO A 37 15.62 19.60 -3.33
N ARG A 38 15.22 18.67 -4.20
CA ARG A 38 15.51 18.65 -5.65
C ARG A 38 14.25 18.27 -6.46
N ARG A 39 14.33 18.43 -7.78
CA ARG A 39 13.41 17.73 -8.68
C ARG A 39 13.69 16.23 -8.65
N HIS A 40 12.66 15.45 -8.92
CA HIS A 40 12.79 14.04 -9.15
C HIS A 40 13.52 13.79 -10.48
N ALA A 41 14.26 12.69 -10.53
CA ALA A 41 15.06 12.30 -11.66
C ALA A 41 14.64 10.89 -12.12
N ILE A 42 15.05 10.52 -13.33
CA ILE A 42 14.70 9.21 -13.90
C ILE A 42 15.23 8.06 -13.05
N GLU A 43 16.38 8.25 -12.41
CA GLU A 43 16.98 7.29 -11.48
C GLU A 43 16.02 6.94 -10.32
N ASP A 44 15.21 7.89 -9.85
CA ASP A 44 14.24 7.66 -8.77
C ASP A 44 13.18 6.60 -9.18
N TYR A 45 12.71 6.66 -10.43
CA TYR A 45 11.76 5.70 -10.99
C TYR A 45 12.41 4.34 -11.28
N LYS A 46 13.66 4.35 -11.75
CA LYS A 46 14.44 3.12 -11.96
C LYS A 46 14.72 2.41 -10.63
N MET A 47 14.97 3.17 -9.55
CA MET A 47 15.17 2.64 -8.20
C MET A 47 13.94 1.86 -7.71
N LEU A 48 12.72 2.37 -7.91
CA LEU A 48 11.49 1.63 -7.57
C LEU A 48 11.39 0.28 -8.31
N HIS A 49 11.71 0.27 -9.61
CA HIS A 49 11.69 -0.95 -10.40
C HIS A 49 12.70 -1.98 -9.89
N GLU A 50 13.96 -1.57 -9.72
CA GLU A 50 15.02 -2.47 -9.27
C GLU A 50 14.80 -2.94 -7.83
N PHE A 51 14.24 -2.10 -6.96
CA PHE A 51 13.83 -2.51 -5.62
C PHE A 51 12.76 -3.62 -5.65
N GLY A 52 11.67 -3.42 -6.39
CA GLY A 52 10.62 -4.45 -6.52
C GLY A 52 11.14 -5.75 -7.14
N LYS A 53 11.98 -5.63 -8.18
CA LYS A 53 12.65 -6.75 -8.84
C LYS A 53 13.55 -7.55 -7.91
N ALA A 54 14.40 -6.87 -7.14
CA ALA A 54 15.31 -7.52 -6.21
C ALA A 54 14.59 -8.25 -5.06
N LEU A 55 13.42 -7.76 -4.64
CA LEU A 55 12.56 -8.47 -3.69
C LEU A 55 11.72 -9.59 -4.31
N GLY A 56 11.56 -9.59 -5.64
CA GLY A 56 10.61 -10.44 -6.34
C GLY A 56 9.15 -10.06 -6.04
N GLN A 57 8.89 -8.77 -5.79
CA GLN A 57 7.58 -8.25 -5.42
C GLN A 57 7.11 -7.18 -6.41
N LYS A 58 5.81 -7.21 -6.72
CA LYS A 58 5.11 -6.12 -7.35
C LYS A 58 4.70 -5.07 -6.29
N ILE A 59 5.57 -4.09 -6.08
CA ILE A 59 5.37 -3.04 -5.07
C ILE A 59 4.24 -2.09 -5.49
N TRP A 60 3.61 -1.45 -4.51
CA TRP A 60 2.63 -0.40 -4.76
C TRP A 60 3.31 0.96 -4.90
N ALA A 61 2.94 1.68 -5.96
CA ALA A 61 3.31 3.06 -6.22
C ALA A 61 2.04 3.93 -6.36
N PRO A 62 1.50 4.45 -5.25
CA PRO A 62 0.49 5.50 -5.27
C PRO A 62 0.97 6.74 -6.02
N LEU A 63 0.25 7.08 -7.10
CA LEU A 63 0.60 8.18 -7.99
C LEU A 63 -0.07 9.50 -7.60
N CYS A 64 0.72 10.57 -7.57
CA CYS A 64 0.29 11.96 -7.57
C CYS A 64 0.51 12.57 -8.95
N LEU A 65 -0.57 13.03 -9.58
CA LEU A 65 -0.54 13.35 -11.01
C LEU A 65 -0.71 14.83 -11.36
N ALA A 66 -0.95 15.75 -10.41
CA ALA A 66 -1.15 17.15 -10.78
C ALA A 66 0.09 17.75 -11.48
N ASP A 67 1.29 17.43 -11.02
CA ASP A 67 2.53 17.92 -11.66
C ASP A 67 2.69 17.46 -13.12
N TRP A 68 1.94 16.42 -13.52
CA TRP A 68 1.92 15.81 -14.85
C TRP A 68 0.81 16.37 -15.75
N ASP A 69 0.08 17.40 -15.34
CA ASP A 69 -1.06 17.95 -16.09
C ASP A 69 -0.64 18.74 -17.35
N LYS A 70 -0.16 18.04 -18.40
CA LYS A 70 0.31 18.65 -19.66
C LYS A 70 -0.76 19.41 -20.46
N ASP A 71 -2.02 19.17 -20.15
CA ASP A 71 -3.16 19.76 -20.85
C ASP A 71 -3.85 20.86 -20.02
N ASN A 72 -3.32 21.17 -18.82
CA ASN A 72 -3.88 22.15 -17.88
C ASN A 72 -5.35 21.86 -17.50
N LEU A 73 -5.71 20.59 -17.37
CA LEU A 73 -7.05 20.13 -16.96
C LEU A 73 -7.45 20.67 -15.58
N LEU A 74 -6.47 20.92 -14.70
CA LEU A 74 -6.73 21.48 -13.37
C LEU A 74 -6.94 23.00 -13.38
N ARG A 75 -6.77 23.68 -14.53
CA ARG A 75 -7.05 25.11 -14.66
C ARG A 75 -8.54 25.36 -14.53
N GLY A 76 -8.89 26.30 -13.64
CA GLY A 76 -10.27 26.64 -13.28
C GLY A 76 -10.93 25.67 -12.30
N GLN A 77 -10.24 24.60 -11.88
CA GLN A 77 -10.78 23.66 -10.91
C GLN A 77 -10.58 24.18 -9.48
N VAL A 78 -11.61 24.85 -8.95
CA VAL A 78 -11.63 25.30 -7.56
C VAL A 78 -11.54 24.10 -6.62
N GLY A 79 -10.82 24.24 -5.51
CA GLY A 79 -10.67 23.15 -4.55
C GLY A 79 -9.45 22.25 -4.76
N ILE A 80 -8.82 22.25 -5.93
CA ILE A 80 -7.78 21.26 -6.28
C ILE A 80 -6.37 21.84 -6.18
N THR A 81 -6.15 23.07 -6.64
CA THR A 81 -4.81 23.68 -6.71
C THR A 81 -4.74 24.98 -5.92
N HIS A 82 -3.52 25.35 -5.53
CA HIS A 82 -3.23 26.63 -4.84
C HIS A 82 -3.33 27.85 -5.78
N ASN A 83 -3.58 27.65 -7.07
CA ASN A 83 -3.71 28.72 -8.06
C ASN A 83 -4.62 28.25 -9.21
N PRO A 84 -5.94 28.10 -8.98
CA PRO A 84 -6.84 27.46 -9.93
C PRO A 84 -6.86 28.21 -11.28
N HIS A 85 -6.87 29.53 -11.29
CA HIS A 85 -6.95 30.31 -12.53
C HIS A 85 -5.61 30.45 -13.26
N GLY A 86 -4.50 30.47 -12.52
CA GLY A 86 -3.15 30.60 -13.07
C GLY A 86 -2.42 29.27 -13.27
N TRP A 87 -3.09 28.14 -13.08
CA TRP A 87 -2.50 26.81 -13.26
C TRP A 87 -1.99 26.62 -14.69
N ASP A 88 -0.67 26.49 -14.85
CA ASP A 88 -0.02 26.28 -16.14
C ASP A 88 1.14 25.29 -16.02
N ARG A 89 0.82 24.01 -15.98
CA ARG A 89 1.81 22.93 -16.03
C ARG A 89 2.31 22.66 -17.43
N LYS A 90 1.49 22.91 -18.46
CA LYS A 90 1.88 22.74 -19.86
C LYS A 90 3.17 23.48 -20.24
N SER A 91 3.39 24.69 -19.71
CA SER A 91 4.61 25.46 -20.00
C SER A 91 5.81 25.10 -19.11
N GLU A 92 5.57 24.42 -17.99
CA GLU A 92 6.58 24.06 -16.99
C GLU A 92 7.03 22.60 -17.05
N ILE A 93 6.26 21.75 -17.73
CA ILE A 93 6.48 20.32 -17.76
C ILE A 93 7.64 19.93 -18.66
N ASP A 94 8.50 19.07 -18.15
CA ASP A 94 9.53 18.40 -18.93
C ASP A 94 8.90 17.15 -19.57
N LEU A 95 8.54 17.28 -20.86
CA LEU A 95 7.87 16.20 -21.59
C LEU A 95 8.76 14.96 -21.73
N GLU A 96 10.05 15.13 -21.99
CA GLU A 96 10.98 14.01 -22.19
C GLU A 96 11.15 13.23 -20.89
N PHE A 97 11.33 13.93 -19.77
CA PHE A 97 11.35 13.32 -18.44
C PHE A 97 10.07 12.55 -18.13
N CYS A 98 8.90 13.16 -18.33
CA CYS A 98 7.62 12.51 -18.03
C CYS A 98 7.36 11.30 -18.94
N GLU A 99 7.73 11.35 -20.21
CA GLU A 99 7.62 10.22 -21.14
C GLU A 99 8.52 9.05 -20.72
N GLU A 100 9.79 9.31 -20.38
CA GLU A 100 10.71 8.26 -19.91
C GLU A 100 10.25 7.67 -18.56
N ALA A 101 9.83 8.50 -17.61
CA ALA A 101 9.29 8.04 -16.33
C ALA A 101 8.02 7.19 -16.52
N ARG A 102 7.11 7.62 -17.41
CA ARG A 102 5.91 6.85 -17.79
C ARG A 102 6.28 5.50 -18.39
N ASP A 103 7.27 5.45 -19.29
CA ASP A 103 7.69 4.21 -19.94
C ASP A 103 8.27 3.22 -18.93
N ILE A 104 9.06 3.68 -17.96
CA ILE A 104 9.56 2.83 -16.85
C ILE A 104 8.38 2.26 -16.05
N LEU A 105 7.45 3.13 -15.64
CA LEU A 105 6.29 2.73 -14.85
C LEU A 105 5.37 1.77 -15.60
N ASN A 106 5.14 1.95 -16.90
CA ASN A 106 4.33 1.08 -17.75
C ASN A 106 4.98 -0.29 -17.97
N ASN A 107 6.29 -0.31 -18.23
CA ASN A 107 6.99 -1.54 -18.61
C ASN A 107 7.45 -2.38 -17.40
N SER A 108 7.47 -1.80 -16.20
CA SER A 108 7.88 -2.53 -14.99
C SER A 108 6.87 -3.59 -14.58
N GLU A 109 7.23 -4.87 -14.57
CA GLU A 109 6.40 -5.95 -14.00
C GLU A 109 6.31 -5.89 -12.47
N TYR A 110 7.24 -5.17 -11.83
CA TYR A 110 7.42 -5.09 -10.38
C TYR A 110 6.77 -3.85 -9.76
N ILE A 111 6.05 -3.05 -10.53
CA ILE A 111 5.31 -1.88 -10.02
C ILE A 111 3.82 -2.03 -10.35
N GLU A 112 2.98 -1.91 -9.31
CA GLU A 112 1.55 -1.67 -9.43
C GLU A 112 1.27 -0.19 -9.17
N LEU A 113 0.69 0.48 -10.18
CA LEU A 113 0.25 1.87 -10.06
C LEU A 113 -1.06 1.90 -9.29
N VAL A 114 -1.15 2.83 -8.33
CA VAL A 114 -2.24 2.94 -7.37
C VAL A 114 -2.79 4.36 -7.42
N ILE A 115 -4.10 4.53 -7.29
CA ILE A 115 -4.68 5.88 -7.16
C ILE A 115 -4.17 6.46 -5.84
N HIS A 116 -3.44 7.58 -5.91
CA HIS A 116 -3.15 8.40 -4.74
C HIS A 116 -3.98 9.68 -4.76
N GLY A 117 -3.69 10.60 -5.68
CA GLY A 117 -4.42 11.85 -5.76
C GLY A 117 -3.84 12.78 -6.83
N LEU A 118 -4.26 14.04 -6.77
CA LEU A 118 -3.76 15.08 -7.64
C LEU A 118 -2.70 15.88 -6.90
N LEU A 119 -3.08 16.52 -5.79
CA LEU A 119 -2.24 17.49 -5.10
C LEU A 119 -2.32 17.40 -3.56
N HIS A 120 -2.91 16.34 -3.00
CA HIS A 120 -3.13 16.10 -1.55
C HIS A 120 -4.07 17.09 -0.84
N GLY A 121 -4.04 18.36 -1.23
CA GLY A 121 -4.73 19.45 -0.57
C GLY A 121 -6.13 19.72 -1.10
N VAL A 122 -6.91 20.37 -0.24
CA VAL A 122 -8.15 21.06 -0.58
C VAL A 122 -7.91 22.55 -0.38
N TYR A 123 -8.25 23.35 -1.39
CA TYR A 123 -7.98 24.79 -1.44
C TYR A 123 -9.28 25.59 -1.53
N ASP A 124 -9.27 26.85 -1.09
CA ASP A 124 -10.38 27.75 -1.39
C ASP A 124 -10.25 28.39 -2.78
N GLU A 125 -11.22 29.22 -3.16
CA GLU A 125 -11.24 29.94 -4.44
C GLU A 125 -10.03 30.89 -4.64
N ASN A 126 -9.41 31.32 -3.54
CA ASN A 126 -8.23 32.18 -3.55
C ASN A 126 -6.92 31.39 -3.51
N GLY A 127 -6.99 30.05 -3.57
CA GLY A 127 -5.82 29.19 -3.54
C GLY A 127 -5.22 28.97 -2.14
N LYS A 128 -5.93 29.36 -1.07
CA LYS A 128 -5.48 29.08 0.30
C LYS A 128 -5.75 27.63 0.65
N LEU A 129 -4.74 26.92 1.14
CA LEU A 129 -4.89 25.56 1.66
C LEU A 129 -5.85 25.54 2.86
N LEU A 130 -6.90 24.73 2.77
CA LEU A 130 -7.87 24.47 3.84
C LEU A 130 -7.45 23.26 4.67
N HIS A 131 -7.06 22.16 4.03
CA HIS A 131 -6.50 20.96 4.67
C HIS A 131 -5.81 20.03 3.64
N GLU A 132 -4.98 19.10 4.11
CA GLU A 132 -4.17 18.17 3.29
C GLU A 132 -4.85 16.80 3.06
N ARG A 133 -6.18 16.78 2.93
CA ARG A 133 -6.94 15.52 2.80
C ARG A 133 -7.90 15.57 1.62
N GLU A 134 -7.35 15.39 0.43
CA GLU A 134 -7.98 15.57 -0.87
C GLU A 134 -9.40 14.95 -1.02
N TYR A 135 -9.64 13.75 -0.51
CA TYR A 135 -10.94 13.07 -0.64
C TYR A 135 -11.93 13.35 0.50
N PHE A 136 -11.61 14.34 1.33
CA PHE A 136 -12.37 14.63 2.53
C PHE A 136 -12.77 16.10 2.57
N LYS A 137 -13.65 16.41 3.52
CA LYS A 137 -14.02 17.77 3.89
C LYS A 137 -14.20 17.85 5.40
N MET A 138 -13.95 19.04 5.92
CA MET A 138 -14.28 19.39 7.30
C MET A 138 -15.75 19.80 7.41
N ILE A 139 -16.46 19.23 8.38
CA ILE A 139 -17.81 19.63 8.76
C ILE A 139 -17.88 19.90 10.25
N GLU A 140 -18.84 20.72 10.68
CA GLU A 140 -19.15 20.90 12.08
C GLU A 140 -20.32 20.00 12.50
N VAL A 141 -20.13 19.22 13.55
CA VAL A 141 -21.15 18.35 14.16
C VAL A 141 -21.11 18.58 15.67
N ASP A 142 -22.21 19.07 16.24
CA ASP A 142 -22.34 19.39 17.67
C ASP A 142 -21.24 20.34 18.20
N GLY A 143 -20.89 21.36 17.40
CA GLY A 143 -19.82 22.32 17.74
C GLY A 143 -18.40 21.73 17.67
N LYS A 144 -18.24 20.51 17.13
CA LYS A 144 -16.94 19.87 16.92
C LYS A 144 -16.67 19.68 15.44
N GLN A 145 -15.45 20.03 15.05
CA GLN A 145 -14.95 19.81 13.70
C GLN A 145 -14.68 18.33 13.47
N ARG A 146 -15.27 17.76 12.41
CA ARG A 146 -15.12 16.35 12.01
C ARG A 146 -14.75 16.26 10.54
N MET A 147 -13.89 15.30 10.22
CA MET A 147 -13.54 14.98 8.84
C MET A 147 -14.55 13.98 8.30
N VAL A 148 -15.11 14.23 7.12
CA VAL A 148 -15.98 13.28 6.40
C VAL A 148 -15.53 13.18 4.95
N ILE A 149 -15.95 12.12 4.24
CA ILE A 149 -15.68 12.00 2.81
C ILE A 149 -16.35 13.18 2.07
N SER A 150 -15.69 13.68 1.04
CA SER A 150 -16.21 14.76 0.19
C SER A 150 -17.51 14.35 -0.51
N SER A 151 -18.20 15.32 -1.12
CA SER A 151 -19.43 15.02 -1.87
C SER A 151 -19.14 14.02 -2.99
N ASN A 152 -20.18 13.32 -3.48
CA ASN A 152 -20.01 12.41 -4.64
C ASN A 152 -19.46 13.17 -5.86
N GLU A 153 -19.92 14.41 -6.05
CA GLU A 153 -19.47 15.27 -7.14
C GLU A 153 -17.98 15.61 -7.00
N ASP A 154 -17.54 16.12 -5.85
CA ASP A 154 -16.13 16.46 -5.61
C ASP A 154 -15.22 15.24 -5.73
N PHE A 155 -15.62 14.11 -5.14
CA PHE A 155 -14.88 12.86 -5.20
C PHE A 155 -14.73 12.37 -6.64
N ASN A 156 -15.85 12.29 -7.37
CA ASN A 156 -15.84 11.82 -8.75
C ASN A 156 -15.07 12.77 -9.66
N ASN A 157 -15.20 14.10 -9.48
CA ASN A 157 -14.45 15.08 -10.26
C ASN A 157 -12.94 14.87 -10.14
N ARG A 158 -12.43 14.70 -8.91
CA ARG A 158 -11.01 14.43 -8.66
C ARG A 158 -10.54 13.12 -9.29
N ILE A 159 -11.34 12.06 -9.17
CA ILE A 159 -11.03 10.76 -9.78
C ILE A 159 -11.04 10.86 -11.32
N CYS A 160 -12.01 11.56 -11.90
CA CYS A 160 -12.07 11.79 -13.35
C CYS A 160 -10.82 12.54 -13.82
N LEU A 161 -10.47 13.66 -13.19
CA LEU A 161 -9.27 14.44 -13.53
C LEU A 161 -7.99 13.60 -13.37
N PHE A 162 -7.89 12.79 -12.32
CA PHE A 162 -6.78 11.85 -12.15
C PHE A 162 -6.67 10.91 -13.35
N PHE A 163 -7.76 10.28 -13.77
CA PHE A 163 -7.77 9.37 -14.90
C PHE A 163 -7.60 10.07 -16.26
N GLU A 164 -8.08 11.30 -16.42
CA GLU A 164 -7.86 12.08 -17.65
C GLU A 164 -6.38 12.40 -17.83
N ILE A 165 -5.69 12.86 -16.77
CA ILE A 165 -4.23 13.04 -16.80
C ILE A 165 -3.54 11.69 -17.04
N TYR A 166 -3.91 10.65 -16.30
CA TYR A 166 -3.34 9.30 -16.48
C TYR A 166 -3.45 8.80 -17.93
N ASN A 167 -4.63 8.95 -18.54
CA ASN A 167 -4.88 8.49 -19.90
C ASN A 167 -4.20 9.39 -20.94
N SER A 168 -4.07 10.70 -20.69
CA SER A 168 -3.39 11.61 -21.63
C SER A 168 -1.91 11.27 -21.81
N TRP A 169 -1.27 10.66 -20.80
CA TRP A 169 0.09 10.11 -20.88
C TRP A 169 0.19 8.71 -21.51
N GLY A 170 -0.93 8.09 -21.86
CA GLY A 170 -0.94 6.75 -22.43
C GLY A 170 -0.38 5.70 -21.46
N PHE A 171 -0.66 5.86 -20.16
CA PHE A 171 -0.43 4.75 -19.23
C PHE A 171 -1.33 3.57 -19.61
N THR A 172 -0.77 2.35 -19.60
CA THR A 172 -1.46 1.14 -20.09
C THR A 172 -1.89 0.20 -18.96
N LYS A 173 -1.38 0.43 -17.75
CA LYS A 173 -1.67 -0.41 -16.59
C LYS A 173 -3.09 -0.14 -16.08
N LYS A 174 -3.86 -1.22 -15.91
CA LYS A 174 -5.14 -1.09 -15.22
C LYS A 174 -4.91 -0.83 -13.73
N ILE A 175 -5.37 0.31 -13.24
CA ILE A 175 -5.37 0.59 -11.80
C ILE A 175 -6.54 -0.14 -11.14
N ARG A 176 -6.23 -0.88 -10.08
CA ARG A 176 -7.19 -1.66 -9.28
C ARG A 176 -7.04 -1.42 -7.79
N SER A 177 -6.23 -0.43 -7.41
CA SER A 177 -5.76 -0.22 -6.06
C SER A 177 -5.86 1.26 -5.68
N PHE A 178 -6.15 1.57 -4.42
CA PHE A 178 -6.30 2.93 -3.91
C PHE A 178 -5.58 3.14 -2.57
N VAL A 179 -4.93 4.28 -2.42
CA VAL A 179 -4.34 4.77 -1.17
C VAL A 179 -4.66 6.25 -1.07
N SER A 180 -5.23 6.72 0.05
CA SER A 180 -5.50 8.15 0.20
C SER A 180 -4.24 8.87 0.66
N PRO A 181 -3.96 10.08 0.15
CA PRO A 181 -2.94 10.93 0.74
C PRO A 181 -3.31 11.28 2.18
N CYS A 182 -2.28 11.40 3.03
CA CYS A 182 -2.36 11.79 4.44
C CYS A 182 -3.27 10.92 5.34
N GLY A 183 -3.68 9.73 4.87
CA GLY A 183 -4.49 8.76 5.60
C GLY A 183 -5.88 9.27 6.02
N PHE A 184 -6.58 8.52 6.87
CA PHE A 184 -7.94 8.88 7.33
C PHE A 184 -7.98 9.64 8.65
N GLY A 185 -6.97 9.51 9.51
CA GLY A 185 -7.18 9.82 10.93
C GLY A 185 -8.26 8.89 11.51
N GLN A 186 -8.86 9.25 12.65
CA GLN A 186 -9.96 8.47 13.25
C GLN A 186 -11.17 8.50 12.30
N ALA A 187 -11.30 7.51 11.42
CA ALA A 187 -12.47 7.33 10.59
C ALA A 187 -13.42 6.32 11.23
N ASP A 188 -14.68 6.71 11.35
CA ASP A 188 -15.77 5.84 11.77
C ASP A 188 -16.08 4.79 10.68
N GLU A 189 -16.61 3.64 11.08
CA GLU A 189 -16.92 2.51 10.19
C GLU A 189 -17.82 2.90 9.00
N TRP A 190 -18.78 3.80 9.19
CA TRP A 190 -19.69 4.24 8.12
C TRP A 190 -18.98 5.00 7.00
N MET A 191 -17.92 5.75 7.31
CA MET A 191 -17.10 6.45 6.30
C MET A 191 -16.37 5.42 5.44
N ILE A 192 -15.82 4.39 6.09
CA ILE A 192 -15.16 3.28 5.42
C ILE A 192 -16.14 2.60 4.45
N GLU A 193 -17.40 2.40 4.82
CA GLU A 193 -18.42 1.80 3.94
C GLU A 193 -18.88 2.67 2.77
N ASP A 194 -18.85 4.00 2.91
CA ASP A 194 -19.24 4.88 1.81
C ASP A 194 -18.13 4.95 0.76
N LEU A 195 -16.89 5.18 1.18
CA LEU A 195 -15.76 5.19 0.27
C LEU A 195 -15.60 3.83 -0.43
N ALA A 196 -15.86 2.73 0.27
CA ALA A 196 -15.88 1.37 -0.26
C ALA A 196 -16.70 1.25 -1.53
N LYS A 197 -17.96 1.70 -1.45
CA LYS A 197 -18.90 1.62 -2.57
C LYS A 197 -18.42 2.48 -3.72
N ARG A 198 -17.94 3.70 -3.43
CA ARG A 198 -17.41 4.61 -4.45
C ARG A 198 -16.22 4.01 -5.17
N LEU A 199 -15.25 3.46 -4.44
CA LEU A 199 -14.05 2.81 -5.02
C LEU A 199 -14.39 1.53 -5.79
N GLN A 200 -15.36 0.73 -5.32
CA GLN A 200 -15.84 -0.44 -6.05
C GLN A 200 -16.47 -0.09 -7.40
N ASN A 201 -17.25 1.00 -7.46
CA ASN A 201 -17.82 1.49 -8.71
C ASN A 201 -16.75 1.90 -9.73
N LEU A 202 -15.54 2.23 -9.27
CA LEU A 202 -14.38 2.54 -10.10
C LEU A 202 -13.56 1.28 -10.47
N GLY A 203 -13.98 0.09 -10.02
CA GLY A 203 -13.27 -1.16 -10.24
C GLY A 203 -12.03 -1.35 -9.35
N VAL A 204 -11.88 -0.54 -8.29
CA VAL A 204 -10.84 -0.72 -7.28
C VAL A 204 -11.19 -1.95 -6.43
N LYS A 205 -10.22 -2.86 -6.35
CA LYS A 205 -10.31 -4.13 -5.63
C LYS A 205 -9.55 -4.12 -4.30
N TYR A 206 -8.52 -3.29 -4.19
CA TYR A 206 -7.66 -3.24 -3.01
C TYR A 206 -7.49 -1.81 -2.56
N TRP A 207 -7.45 -1.59 -1.26
CA TRP A 207 -7.00 -0.32 -0.73
C TRP A 207 -6.17 -0.50 0.52
N ALA A 208 -5.39 0.51 0.86
CA ALA A 208 -4.68 0.57 2.13
C ALA A 208 -4.56 2.00 2.63
N ASN A 209 -4.77 2.23 3.92
CA ASN A 209 -4.54 3.53 4.58
C ASN A 209 -4.29 3.35 6.09
N SER A 210 -3.66 4.36 6.71
CA SER A 210 -3.46 4.42 8.16
C SER A 210 -4.66 5.04 8.90
N GLY A 211 -4.81 4.72 10.18
CA GLY A 211 -5.74 5.41 11.10
C GLY A 211 -7.08 4.72 11.38
N PHE A 212 -7.32 3.52 10.85
CA PHE A 212 -8.55 2.77 11.16
C PHE A 212 -8.58 2.32 12.62
N LYS A 213 -9.64 2.69 13.35
CA LYS A 213 -10.00 2.14 14.66
C LYS A 213 -11.16 1.17 14.46
N PHE A 214 -10.98 -0.09 14.84
CA PHE A 214 -12.07 -1.05 14.95
C PHE A 214 -12.15 -1.50 16.43
N ASP A 215 -13.36 -1.66 16.95
CA ASP A 215 -13.58 -2.08 18.33
C ASP A 215 -13.09 -3.52 18.53
N GLY A 216 -12.00 -3.66 19.28
CA GLY A 216 -11.42 -4.93 19.72
C GLY A 216 -10.84 -4.79 21.13
N PRO A 217 -10.70 -5.90 21.90
CA PRO A 217 -10.42 -5.89 23.34
C PRO A 217 -9.08 -5.26 23.77
N MET A 218 -8.27 -4.73 22.84
CA MET A 218 -7.05 -3.99 23.14
C MET A 218 -6.92 -2.62 22.44
N GLY A 219 -7.99 -2.03 21.90
CA GLY A 219 -7.89 -0.72 21.22
C GLY A 219 -6.81 -0.69 20.12
N THR A 220 -6.56 -1.85 19.52
CA THR A 220 -5.48 -2.10 18.58
C THR A 220 -5.84 -1.53 17.21
N TYR A 221 -5.05 -0.56 16.75
CA TYR A 221 -4.95 -0.27 15.33
C TYR A 221 -4.49 -1.53 14.61
N ALA A 222 -5.09 -1.82 13.47
CA ALA A 222 -4.92 -3.05 12.70
C ALA A 222 -5.63 -4.25 13.33
N ASP A 223 -6.85 -4.41 12.88
CA ASP A 223 -7.40 -5.65 12.36
C ASP A 223 -8.54 -5.13 11.49
N VAL A 224 -8.43 -5.18 10.17
CA VAL A 224 -9.31 -6.04 9.39
C VAL A 224 -8.87 -5.89 7.93
N ALA A 225 -8.54 -7.03 7.31
CA ALA A 225 -8.94 -7.29 5.93
C ALA A 225 -10.48 -7.31 5.85
N VAL A 226 -11.16 -6.17 6.07
CA VAL A 226 -12.64 -6.13 5.97
C VAL A 226 -12.94 -6.33 4.50
N MET A 227 -13.23 -7.54 4.04
CA MET A 227 -13.71 -7.67 2.68
C MET A 227 -15.22 -7.33 2.63
N LYS A 228 -15.58 -6.04 2.63
CA LYS A 228 -16.99 -5.62 2.49
C LYS A 228 -17.30 -5.37 1.01
N LYS A 229 -18.30 -6.07 0.48
CA LYS A 229 -18.89 -5.86 -0.86
C LYS A 229 -17.94 -6.06 -2.06
N GLY A 230 -16.88 -6.86 -1.92
CA GLY A 230 -16.02 -7.28 -3.04
C GLY A 230 -14.71 -6.50 -3.24
N GLY A 231 -14.26 -5.75 -2.23
CA GLY A 231 -12.92 -5.16 -2.18
C GLY A 231 -12.17 -5.53 -0.89
N SER A 232 -10.84 -5.36 -0.87
CA SER A 232 -9.95 -5.62 0.27
C SER A 232 -9.41 -4.34 0.91
N TYR A 233 -9.36 -4.37 2.23
CA TYR A 233 -9.14 -3.21 3.07
C TYR A 233 -7.98 -3.54 3.98
N ASN A 234 -6.86 -2.84 3.88
CA ASN A 234 -5.70 -3.18 4.71
C ASN A 234 -5.27 -1.96 5.52
N GLY A 235 -5.00 -2.17 6.80
CA GLY A 235 -4.38 -1.11 7.62
C GLY A 235 -2.98 -0.86 7.10
N LYS A 236 -2.67 0.32 6.57
CA LYS A 236 -1.29 0.63 6.18
C LYS A 236 -0.51 1.01 7.43
N TYR A 237 0.56 0.28 7.73
CA TYR A 237 1.49 0.73 8.78
C TYR A 237 2.15 2.05 8.34
N GLY A 238 2.34 2.95 9.29
CA GLY A 238 2.95 4.27 9.06
C GLY A 238 4.40 4.16 8.59
N PRO A 239 4.94 5.22 7.96
CA PRO A 239 6.28 5.18 7.40
C PRO A 239 7.31 4.95 8.51
N MET A 240 8.19 3.96 8.32
CA MET A 240 9.25 3.62 9.28
C MET A 240 10.26 4.77 9.48
N PRO A 241 10.69 5.45 8.41
CA PRO A 241 11.29 6.78 8.50
C PRO A 241 10.23 7.89 8.29
N PRO A 242 10.52 9.14 8.67
CA PRO A 242 9.67 10.28 8.35
C PRO A 242 9.42 10.40 6.83
N TRP A 243 8.31 11.01 6.43
CA TRP A 243 7.88 11.09 5.03
C TRP A 243 8.87 11.88 4.16
N GLU A 244 9.52 12.88 4.75
CA GLU A 244 10.58 13.70 4.14
C GLU A 244 11.97 13.05 4.20
N GLY A 245 12.10 11.84 4.76
CA GLY A 245 13.38 11.17 4.91
C GLY A 245 13.95 10.74 3.56
N TYR A 246 15.17 11.18 3.25
CA TYR A 246 16.00 10.76 2.12
C TYR A 246 17.46 10.58 2.60
N ASP A 247 18.34 10.04 1.75
CA ASP A 247 19.72 9.67 2.13
C ASP A 247 19.78 8.71 3.33
N LEU A 248 18.70 7.96 3.57
CA LEU A 248 18.59 7.06 4.70
C LEU A 248 19.53 5.86 4.54
N ASP A 249 20.13 5.46 5.65
CA ASP A 249 20.92 4.24 5.76
C ASP A 249 20.08 3.15 6.45
N PRO A 250 19.69 2.07 5.73
CA PRO A 250 18.88 0.99 6.28
C PRO A 250 19.49 0.31 7.50
N ASP A 251 20.82 0.29 7.62
CA ASP A 251 21.50 -0.33 8.76
C ASP A 251 21.41 0.49 10.04
N LEU A 252 21.08 1.79 9.92
CA LEU A 252 20.85 2.68 11.05
C LEU A 252 19.38 2.74 11.46
N LEU A 253 18.48 2.16 10.67
CA LEU A 253 17.06 2.08 11.01
C LEU A 253 16.84 1.03 12.10
N MET A 254 15.86 1.30 12.98
CA MET A 254 15.43 0.29 13.94
C MET A 254 14.97 -0.97 13.19
N PRO A 255 15.33 -2.18 13.65
CA PRO A 255 14.85 -3.40 13.01
C PRO A 255 13.32 -3.39 12.91
N PHE A 256 12.81 -3.58 11.70
CA PHE A 256 11.39 -3.87 11.51
C PHE A 256 11.12 -5.22 12.17
N VAL A 257 10.31 -5.25 13.24
CA VAL A 257 9.87 -6.50 13.90
C VAL A 257 8.34 -6.57 13.85
N HIS A 258 7.81 -7.31 12.87
CA HIS A 258 6.38 -7.28 12.53
C HIS A 258 5.43 -7.45 13.74
N LYS A 259 5.69 -8.43 14.61
CA LYS A 259 4.68 -8.98 15.54
C LYS A 259 4.49 -8.19 16.83
N ASP A 260 5.54 -7.59 17.36
CA ASP A 260 5.51 -6.97 18.69
C ASP A 260 5.15 -5.47 18.63
N ASN A 261 5.25 -4.85 17.44
CA ASN A 261 5.09 -3.40 17.28
C ASN A 261 3.92 -2.96 16.35
N TYR A 262 3.34 -3.84 15.52
CA TYR A 262 2.60 -3.39 14.32
C TYR A 262 1.22 -4.03 14.08
N GLY A 263 0.61 -4.63 15.10
CA GLY A 263 -0.81 -5.04 15.06
C GLY A 263 -1.18 -6.05 13.97
N GLY A 264 -0.20 -6.77 13.40
CA GLY A 264 -0.49 -7.84 12.44
C GLY A 264 -0.93 -7.41 11.03
N THR A 265 -0.68 -6.16 10.61
CA THR A 265 -0.98 -5.75 9.22
C THR A 265 0.01 -6.25 8.17
N ASN A 266 -0.50 -6.60 6.99
CA ASN A 266 0.25 -7.00 5.81
C ASN A 266 0.81 -5.85 4.94
N MET A 267 0.39 -4.59 5.16
CA MET A 267 0.81 -3.46 4.32
C MET A 267 1.86 -2.60 5.02
N VAL A 268 3.05 -2.52 4.44
CA VAL A 268 4.16 -1.70 4.92
C VAL A 268 4.20 -0.41 4.11
N GLY A 269 3.77 0.70 4.73
CA GLY A 269 3.84 2.02 4.13
C GLY A 269 5.22 2.66 4.27
N MET A 270 5.70 3.28 3.22
CA MET A 270 6.88 4.13 3.14
C MET A 270 6.58 5.27 2.16
N HIS A 271 7.42 6.29 2.13
CA HIS A 271 7.40 7.29 1.05
C HIS A 271 8.53 6.95 0.09
N TRP A 272 8.32 7.14 -1.21
CA TRP A 272 9.34 6.75 -2.19
C TRP A 272 10.70 7.43 -1.97
N THR A 273 10.71 8.66 -1.43
CA THR A 273 11.93 9.41 -1.03
C THR A 273 12.79 8.69 -0.02
N ASN A 274 12.21 7.79 0.78
CA ASN A 274 12.96 6.99 1.73
C ASN A 274 14.00 6.10 1.05
N LEU A 275 13.78 5.71 -0.22
CA LEU A 275 14.75 4.96 -1.02
C LEU A 275 15.76 5.86 -1.76
N LEU A 276 15.54 7.17 -1.78
CA LEU A 276 16.24 8.09 -2.67
C LEU A 276 17.39 8.81 -1.97
N ARG A 277 18.34 9.25 -2.78
CA ARG A 277 19.49 10.05 -2.36
C ARG A 277 19.38 11.48 -2.84
N LEU A 278 20.08 12.40 -2.18
CA LEU A 278 20.15 13.78 -2.67
C LEU A 278 20.80 13.85 -4.06
N ASN A 279 21.79 12.99 -4.33
CA ASN A 279 22.34 12.80 -5.66
C ASN A 279 21.69 11.56 -6.32
N PRO A 280 20.79 11.73 -7.31
CA PRO A 280 20.04 10.61 -7.90
C PRO A 280 20.93 9.55 -8.56
N LYS A 281 22.14 9.93 -9.02
CA LYS A 281 23.12 8.97 -9.55
C LYS A 281 23.60 7.93 -8.53
N ARG A 282 23.29 8.14 -7.26
CA ARG A 282 23.66 7.30 -6.13
C ARG A 282 22.47 6.54 -5.53
N ASP A 283 21.27 6.64 -6.11
CA ASP A 283 20.08 5.96 -5.57
C ASP A 283 20.30 4.44 -5.39
N PHE A 284 21.07 3.85 -6.29
CA PHE A 284 21.40 2.43 -6.26
C PHE A 284 22.51 2.05 -5.26
N ASP A 285 23.25 3.00 -4.69
CA ASP A 285 24.37 2.74 -3.78
C ASP A 285 23.95 1.88 -2.58
N LEU A 286 22.73 2.11 -2.07
CA LEU A 286 22.18 1.41 -0.89
C LEU A 286 21.08 0.41 -1.25
N LEU A 287 20.86 0.12 -2.54
CA LEU A 287 19.87 -0.88 -2.93
C LEU A 287 20.15 -2.24 -2.24
N PRO A 288 21.39 -2.78 -2.21
CA PRO A 288 21.68 -4.03 -1.50
C PRO A 288 21.33 -3.97 -0.01
N ASP A 289 21.60 -2.84 0.65
CA ASP A 289 21.35 -2.67 2.09
C ASP A 289 19.86 -2.61 2.40
N TRP A 290 19.08 -1.93 1.55
CA TRP A 290 17.62 -1.94 1.61
C TRP A 290 17.05 -3.34 1.43
N ILE A 291 17.56 -4.11 0.46
CA ILE A 291 17.14 -5.48 0.21
C ILE A 291 17.50 -6.39 1.39
N ASN A 292 18.70 -6.24 1.96
CA ASN A 292 19.11 -6.96 3.16
C ASN A 292 18.25 -6.60 4.37
N TYR A 293 17.89 -5.33 4.52
CA TYR A 293 17.02 -4.84 5.58
C TYR A 293 15.64 -5.54 5.55
N PHE A 294 15.00 -5.63 4.38
CA PHE A 294 13.71 -6.32 4.26
C PHE A 294 13.82 -7.86 4.22
N ASN A 295 14.91 -8.42 3.71
CA ASN A 295 15.14 -9.86 3.74
C ASN A 295 15.33 -10.41 5.16
N ARG A 296 15.75 -9.58 6.12
CA ARG A 296 15.72 -9.99 7.54
C ARG A 296 14.32 -10.43 7.98
N GLU A 297 13.27 -9.77 7.46
CA GLU A 297 11.89 -10.14 7.75
C GLU A 297 11.40 -11.35 6.99
N ARG A 298 11.96 -11.64 5.81
CA ARG A 298 11.75 -12.92 5.14
C ARG A 298 12.25 -14.09 6.02
N GLU A 299 13.29 -13.86 6.83
CA GLU A 299 13.86 -14.84 7.76
C GLU A 299 13.23 -14.83 9.17
N THR A 300 12.20 -14.02 9.40
CA THR A 300 11.48 -13.98 10.68
C THR A 300 10.33 -15.00 10.69
N PHE A 301 10.27 -15.84 11.74
CA PHE A 301 9.24 -16.89 11.80
C PHE A 301 7.82 -16.30 11.97
N GLY A 302 6.99 -16.47 10.94
CA GLY A 302 5.63 -15.93 10.88
C GLY A 302 5.48 -14.72 9.97
N THR A 303 6.48 -14.40 9.17
CA THR A 303 6.44 -13.36 8.14
C THR A 303 6.96 -13.90 6.82
N MET A 304 6.54 -13.27 5.73
CA MET A 304 7.06 -13.52 4.38
C MET A 304 6.89 -12.26 3.53
N ILE A 305 7.63 -12.16 2.42
CA ILE A 305 7.44 -11.08 1.44
C ILE A 305 6.38 -11.50 0.44
N ALA A 306 5.36 -10.66 0.23
CA ALA A 306 4.30 -10.92 -0.74
C ALA A 306 4.82 -10.82 -2.18
N LYS A 307 4.24 -11.58 -3.11
CA LYS A 307 4.52 -11.42 -4.55
C LYS A 307 3.82 -10.20 -5.14
N ASP A 308 2.59 -9.97 -4.70
CA ASP A 308 1.74 -8.84 -5.05
C ASP A 308 0.67 -8.63 -3.97
N VAL A 309 -0.17 -7.62 -4.15
CA VAL A 309 -1.21 -7.32 -3.16
C VAL A 309 -2.28 -8.40 -3.05
N GLU A 310 -2.57 -9.14 -4.12
CA GLU A 310 -3.58 -10.20 -4.07
C GLU A 310 -3.10 -11.35 -3.19
N PHE A 311 -1.82 -11.70 -3.34
CA PHE A 311 -1.10 -12.63 -2.48
C PHE A 311 -1.12 -12.15 -1.03
N SER A 312 -0.73 -10.90 -0.80
CA SER A 312 -0.67 -10.29 0.53
C SER A 312 -2.02 -10.35 1.26
N VAL A 313 -3.08 -9.92 0.57
CA VAL A 313 -4.45 -9.92 1.09
C VAL A 313 -4.97 -11.32 1.36
N THR A 314 -4.77 -12.25 0.42
CA THR A 314 -5.19 -13.65 0.57
C THR A 314 -4.53 -14.24 1.82
N GLN A 315 -3.23 -14.05 1.97
CA GLN A 315 -2.49 -14.58 3.10
C GLN A 315 -2.91 -13.94 4.44
N GLN A 316 -3.11 -12.62 4.47
CA GLN A 316 -3.61 -11.92 5.65
C GLN A 316 -4.99 -12.45 6.07
N PHE A 317 -5.84 -12.73 5.10
CA PHE A 317 -7.18 -13.25 5.35
C PHE A 317 -7.14 -14.63 6.02
N TYR A 318 -6.30 -15.55 5.54
CA TYR A 318 -6.11 -16.84 6.22
C TYR A 318 -5.41 -16.68 7.58
N ASN A 319 -4.48 -15.75 7.73
CA ASN A 319 -3.82 -15.47 9.00
C ASN A 319 -4.83 -15.03 10.09
N LEU A 320 -5.81 -14.20 9.74
CA LEU A 320 -6.81 -13.67 10.67
C LEU A 320 -7.96 -14.65 10.96
N TYR A 321 -8.41 -15.39 9.93
CA TYR A 321 -9.67 -16.15 10.00
C TYR A 321 -9.49 -17.68 9.98
N SER A 322 -8.28 -18.18 10.21
CA SER A 322 -8.03 -19.61 10.35
C SER A 322 -7.60 -19.97 11.76
N LYS A 323 -7.94 -21.18 12.20
CA LYS A 323 -7.52 -21.71 13.50
C LYS A 323 -6.54 -22.85 13.29
N ILE A 324 -5.46 -22.85 14.07
CA ILE A 324 -4.46 -23.92 14.07
C ILE A 324 -4.58 -24.66 15.38
N ASP A 325 -4.73 -25.98 15.31
CA ASP A 325 -4.71 -26.87 16.45
C ASP A 325 -3.63 -27.95 16.22
N ILE A 326 -2.85 -28.27 17.26
CA ILE A 326 -1.75 -29.24 17.15
C ILE A 326 -1.94 -30.27 18.24
N ASN A 327 -2.33 -31.49 17.84
CA ASN A 327 -2.57 -32.62 18.74
C ASN A 327 -1.99 -33.90 18.11
N ASP A 328 -1.41 -34.77 18.93
CA ASP A 328 -1.03 -36.14 18.55
C ASP A 328 -0.25 -36.29 17.23
N GLY A 329 0.76 -35.44 17.00
CA GLY A 329 1.59 -35.49 15.78
C GLY A 329 0.88 -35.00 14.51
N LYS A 330 -0.22 -34.27 14.67
CA LYS A 330 -1.00 -33.67 13.60
C LYS A 330 -1.19 -32.17 13.83
N CYS A 331 -1.20 -31.42 12.74
CA CYS A 331 -1.60 -30.02 12.70
C CYS A 331 -2.92 -29.91 11.92
N ILE A 332 -3.98 -29.50 12.59
CA ILE A 332 -5.28 -29.24 11.97
C ILE A 332 -5.39 -27.74 11.72
N VAL A 333 -5.57 -27.36 10.45
CA VAL A 333 -5.87 -25.99 10.04
C VAL A 333 -7.34 -25.92 9.65
N ASP A 334 -8.14 -25.22 10.44
CA ASP A 334 -9.55 -24.96 10.16
C ASP A 334 -9.69 -23.58 9.49
N VAL A 335 -9.99 -23.61 8.19
CA VAL A 335 -10.22 -22.43 7.35
C VAL A 335 -11.71 -22.15 7.14
N SER A 336 -12.62 -22.79 7.89
CA SER A 336 -14.07 -22.63 7.72
C SER A 336 -14.54 -21.17 7.81
N GLU A 337 -13.98 -20.41 8.75
CA GLU A 337 -14.34 -18.99 8.92
C GLU A 337 -13.82 -18.15 7.76
N ALA A 338 -12.58 -18.37 7.31
CA ALA A 338 -12.05 -17.76 6.09
C ALA A 338 -12.94 -18.09 4.88
N CYS A 339 -13.25 -19.36 4.63
CA CYS A 339 -14.11 -19.77 3.52
C CYS A 339 -15.52 -19.16 3.59
N ALA A 340 -16.13 -19.07 4.78
CA ALA A 340 -17.45 -18.48 4.96
C ALA A 340 -17.46 -16.96 4.71
N LYS A 341 -16.35 -16.28 5.00
CA LYS A 341 -16.16 -14.85 4.75
C LYS A 341 -15.57 -14.56 3.37
N LYS A 342 -15.26 -15.60 2.58
CA LYS A 342 -14.52 -15.49 1.32
C LYS A 342 -15.28 -14.59 0.36
N THR A 343 -14.59 -13.60 -0.17
CA THR A 343 -15.04 -12.78 -1.29
C THR A 343 -13.91 -12.74 -2.33
N THR A 344 -14.28 -12.51 -3.59
CA THR A 344 -13.30 -12.34 -4.67
C THR A 344 -12.34 -11.20 -4.30
N PRO A 345 -11.00 -11.39 -4.34
CA PRO A 345 -10.25 -12.43 -5.06
C PRO A 345 -9.46 -13.42 -4.16
N CYS A 346 -9.93 -13.75 -2.96
CA CYS A 346 -9.23 -14.71 -2.11
C CYS A 346 -9.15 -16.09 -2.81
N LYS A 347 -7.95 -16.69 -2.89
CA LYS A 347 -7.73 -18.00 -3.54
C LYS A 347 -7.90 -19.15 -2.56
N ASP A 348 -8.05 -20.38 -3.06
CA ASP A 348 -8.05 -21.62 -2.25
C ASP A 348 -6.63 -22.09 -1.88
N GLU A 349 -5.68 -21.16 -1.86
CA GLU A 349 -4.29 -21.40 -1.51
C GLU A 349 -3.83 -20.41 -0.44
N PHE A 350 -2.99 -20.88 0.48
CA PHE A 350 -2.32 -20.07 1.49
C PHE A 350 -0.99 -20.71 1.87
N TYR A 351 -0.22 -20.02 2.71
CA TYR A 351 1.09 -20.46 3.17
C TYR A 351 1.08 -20.70 4.67
N ILE A 352 1.86 -21.68 5.11
CA ILE A 352 2.02 -22.04 6.52
C ILE A 352 3.50 -22.36 6.78
N SER A 353 4.03 -21.85 7.88
CA SER A 353 5.43 -22.02 8.28
C SER A 353 5.53 -22.98 9.45
N PHE A 354 6.46 -23.91 9.37
CA PHE A 354 6.84 -24.87 10.41
C PHE A 354 8.31 -24.67 10.79
N THR A 355 8.63 -24.67 12.07
CA THR A 355 10.04 -24.66 12.51
C THR A 355 10.77 -25.91 12.00
N LYS A 356 12.09 -25.84 11.80
CA LYS A 356 12.87 -26.91 11.11
C LYS A 356 12.78 -28.31 11.76
N ASP A 357 12.40 -28.39 13.03
CA ASP A 357 12.14 -29.64 13.76
C ASP A 357 10.84 -30.35 13.34
N ILE A 358 9.99 -29.68 12.55
CA ILE A 358 8.70 -30.20 12.09
C ILE A 358 8.69 -30.26 10.56
N ALA A 359 8.50 -31.45 10.01
CA ALA A 359 8.43 -31.67 8.57
C ALA A 359 7.09 -32.30 8.20
N PRO A 360 6.16 -31.53 7.58
CA PRO A 360 4.91 -32.05 7.05
C PRO A 360 5.12 -33.25 6.12
N LYS A 361 4.41 -34.36 6.40
CA LYS A 361 4.51 -35.62 5.64
C LYS A 361 3.38 -35.81 4.65
N SER A 362 2.16 -35.49 5.06
CA SER A 362 0.94 -35.68 4.28
C SER A 362 -0.12 -34.67 4.69
N CYS A 363 -1.05 -34.41 3.78
CA CYS A 363 -2.13 -33.45 3.97
C CYS A 363 -3.45 -34.10 3.54
N ALA A 364 -4.42 -34.21 4.45
CA ALA A 364 -5.81 -34.54 4.12
C ALA A 364 -6.63 -33.26 4.04
N GLY A 365 -7.57 -33.19 3.09
CA GLY A 365 -8.34 -31.96 2.83
C GLY A 365 -7.63 -30.93 1.93
N GLY A 366 -6.53 -31.32 1.29
CA GLY A 366 -5.76 -30.47 0.37
C GLY A 366 -4.41 -31.07 -0.02
N GLU A 367 -3.59 -30.27 -0.67
CA GLU A 367 -2.19 -30.57 -0.99
C GLU A 367 -1.26 -29.63 -0.23
N ILE A 368 -0.11 -30.14 0.21
CA ILE A 368 0.95 -29.35 0.83
C ILE A 368 2.26 -29.58 0.09
N SER A 369 2.99 -28.50 -0.19
CA SER A 369 4.28 -28.55 -0.87
C SER A 369 5.24 -27.52 -0.28
N LEU A 370 6.54 -27.84 -0.25
CA LEU A 370 7.55 -26.90 0.19
C LEU A 370 7.55 -25.69 -0.75
N TYR A 371 7.44 -24.49 -0.18
CA TYR A 371 7.49 -23.23 -0.92
C TYR A 371 8.87 -22.58 -0.80
N GLU A 372 9.39 -22.46 0.42
CA GLU A 372 10.65 -21.78 0.69
C GLU A 372 11.32 -22.37 1.93
N GLU A 373 12.64 -22.58 1.86
CA GLU A 373 13.45 -22.98 2.99
C GLU A 373 14.12 -21.77 3.62
N HIS A 374 13.99 -21.61 4.93
CA HIS A 374 14.66 -20.58 5.70
C HIS A 374 15.68 -21.21 6.64
N LYS A 375 16.49 -20.38 7.31
CA LYS A 375 17.49 -20.89 8.26
C LYS A 375 16.86 -21.63 9.45
N ALA A 376 15.76 -21.09 9.99
CA ALA A 376 15.14 -21.58 11.23
C ALA A 376 13.78 -22.28 11.04
N PHE A 377 13.17 -22.16 9.86
CA PHE A 377 11.86 -22.73 9.55
C PHE A 377 11.75 -23.03 8.05
N ASN A 378 10.67 -23.70 7.66
CA ASN A 378 10.28 -23.89 6.28
C ASN A 378 8.87 -23.35 6.09
N THR A 379 8.63 -22.71 4.95
CA THR A 379 7.30 -22.27 4.54
C THR A 379 6.77 -23.22 3.48
N TYR A 380 5.54 -23.66 3.65
CA TYR A 380 4.85 -24.58 2.76
C TYR A 380 3.63 -23.89 2.16
N LYS A 381 3.39 -24.16 0.88
CA LYS A 381 2.15 -23.82 0.20
C LYS A 381 1.11 -24.90 0.51
N VAL A 382 -0.08 -24.49 0.89
CA VAL A 382 -1.26 -25.33 1.06
C VAL A 382 -2.31 -24.93 0.03
N VAL A 383 -2.79 -25.90 -0.74
CA VAL A 383 -3.97 -25.76 -1.61
C VAL A 383 -5.07 -26.61 -1.00
N HIS A 384 -6.13 -25.99 -0.49
CA HIS A 384 -7.17 -26.73 0.22
C HIS A 384 -8.37 -27.05 -0.66
N THR A 385 -8.97 -28.21 -0.43
CA THR A 385 -10.22 -28.66 -1.06
C THR A 385 -11.31 -28.90 -0.03
N ALA A 386 -10.98 -28.75 1.26
CA ALA A 386 -11.88 -28.86 2.39
C ALA A 386 -11.56 -27.77 3.42
N ASN A 387 -12.58 -27.41 4.22
CA ASN A 387 -12.40 -26.38 5.25
C ASN A 387 -11.51 -26.82 6.42
N LYS A 388 -11.29 -28.13 6.60
CA LYS A 388 -10.40 -28.67 7.62
C LYS A 388 -9.29 -29.43 6.93
N ILE A 389 -8.07 -28.98 7.18
CA ILE A 389 -6.85 -29.50 6.57
C ILE A 389 -6.05 -30.18 7.67
N GLU A 390 -5.78 -31.47 7.52
CA GLU A 390 -5.01 -32.24 8.48
C GLU A 390 -3.62 -32.51 7.92
N VAL A 391 -2.60 -31.90 8.53
CA VAL A 391 -1.20 -32.06 8.17
C VAL A 391 -0.53 -33.00 9.17
N SER A 392 -0.01 -34.13 8.71
CA SER A 392 0.77 -35.04 9.55
C SER A 392 2.20 -34.52 9.73
N LEU A 393 2.70 -34.51 10.97
CA LEU A 393 3.99 -33.89 11.35
C LEU A 393 5.14 -34.90 11.51
#